data_AF-A0AAV2HWF6-F1
#
_entry.id   AF-A0AAV2HWF6-F1
#
_cell.length_a   1.000
_cell.length_b   1.000
_cell.length_c   1.000
_cell.angle_alpha   90.00
_cell.angle_beta   90.00
_cell.angle_gamma   90.00
#
_symmetry.space_group_name_H-M   'P 1'
#
loop_
_entity.id
_entity.type
_entity.pdbx_description
1 polymer ?
#
loop_
_entity_poly.entity_id
_entity_poly.type
_entity_poly.pdbx_seq_one_letter_code
_entity_poly.pdbx_strand_id
1 'polypeptide(L)' 'GKQITHNLKSRASEFIFYALALDESTDMAGTAQLAIFIKGVDVHKIKKKTETLAALYPLKDTTKLQDLLEAVT' A
#
# COMPACT_ATOMS: atom_id res chain seq x y z
N GLY A 1 -10.82 3.55 -2.59
CA GLY A 1 -10.21 3.53 -3.94
C GLY A 1 -9.49 4.81 -4.33
N LYS A 2 -10.20 5.85 -4.81
CA LYS A 2 -9.60 6.93 -5.64
C LYS A 2 -8.38 7.70 -5.09
N GLN A 3 -8.30 7.93 -3.78
CA GLN A 3 -7.16 8.62 -3.17
C GLN A 3 -5.94 7.70 -3.00
N ILE A 4 -6.19 6.42 -2.73
CA ILE A 4 -5.16 5.37 -2.58
C ILE A 4 -4.47 5.18 -3.92
N THR A 5 -5.23 5.01 -5.00
CA THR A 5 -4.67 4.80 -6.34
C THR A 5 -3.84 5.98 -6.83
N HIS A 6 -4.21 7.22 -6.49
CA HIS A 6 -3.38 8.39 -6.81
C HIS A 6 -2.04 8.40 -6.04
N ASN A 7 -2.08 8.15 -4.73
CA ASN A 7 -0.86 8.12 -3.89
C ASN A 7 0.09 6.98 -4.33
N LEU A 8 -0.49 5.80 -4.60
CA LEU A 8 0.26 4.65 -5.07
C LEU A 8 0.93 4.91 -6.43
N LYS A 9 0.20 5.51 -7.39
CA LYS A 9 0.75 5.86 -8.71
C LYS A 9 1.87 6.88 -8.61
N SER A 10 1.71 7.91 -7.79
CA SER A 10 2.75 8.92 -7.57
C SER A 10 4.03 8.25 -7.06
N ARG A 11 3.93 7.42 -6.02
CA ARG A 11 5.09 6.74 -5.45
C ARG A 11 5.69 5.69 -6.36
N ALA A 12 4.87 4.92 -7.07
CA ALA A 12 5.33 3.92 -8.02
C ALA A 12 6.19 4.54 -9.14
N SER A 13 5.93 5.80 -9.52
CA SER A 13 6.72 6.51 -10.54
C SER A 13 8.16 6.81 -10.10
N GLU A 14 8.47 6.72 -8.80
CA GLU A 14 9.80 6.92 -8.25
C GLU A 14 10.67 5.64 -8.29
N PHE A 15 10.10 4.50 -8.71
CA PHE A 15 10.77 3.20 -8.70
C PHE A 15 10.93 2.63 -10.12
N ILE A 16 12.10 2.04 -10.42
CA ILE A 16 12.35 1.30 -11.67
C ILE A 16 11.62 -0.05 -11.61
N PHE A 17 11.73 -0.71 -10.46
CA PHE A 17 11.03 -1.95 -10.14
C PHE A 17 10.44 -1.80 -8.75
N TYR A 18 9.18 -2.23 -8.59
CA TYR A 18 8.51 -2.24 -7.31
C TYR A 18 7.63 -3.48 -7.13
N ALA A 19 7.41 -3.83 -5.88
CA ALA A 19 6.43 -4.80 -5.43
C ALA A 19 5.54 -4.14 -4.36
N LEU A 20 4.30 -4.59 -4.28
CA LEU A 20 3.39 -4.21 -3.20
C LEU A 20 3.38 -5.32 -2.15
N ALA A 21 3.53 -4.95 -0.89
CA ALA A 21 3.27 -5.84 0.23
C ALA A 21 2.00 -5.36 0.93
N LEU A 22 1.08 -6.30 1.15
CA LEU A 22 -0.19 -6.08 1.82
C LEU A 22 -0.09 -6.74 3.19
N ASP A 23 -0.40 -6.00 4.24
CA ASP A 23 -0.38 -6.49 5.61
C ASP A 23 -1.67 -6.08 6.33
N GLU A 24 -2.15 -6.95 7.22
CA GLU A 24 -3.27 -6.65 8.09
C GLU A 24 -2.72 -5.97 9.34
N SER A 25 -3.12 -4.72 9.56
CA SER A 25 -2.78 -3.92 10.72
C SER A 25 -4.03 -3.67 11.56
N THR A 26 -3.83 -3.20 12.80
CA THR A 26 -4.91 -2.79 13.69
C THR A 26 -4.61 -1.39 14.19
N ASP A 27 -5.57 -0.48 14.11
CA ASP A 27 -5.40 0.84 14.72
C ASP A 27 -5.55 0.83 16.24
N MET A 28 -5.31 1.98 16.85
CA MET A 28 -5.42 2.15 18.30
C MET A 28 -6.84 1.88 18.85
N ALA A 29 -7.86 1.91 18.00
CA ALA A 29 -9.25 1.64 18.38
C ALA A 29 -9.65 0.16 18.15
N GLY A 30 -8.72 -0.69 17.70
CA GLY A 30 -8.99 -2.10 17.43
C GLY A 30 -9.61 -2.36 16.05
N THR A 31 -9.66 -1.36 15.17
CA THR A 31 -10.19 -1.55 13.81
C THR A 31 -9.13 -2.16 12.92
N ALA A 32 -9.46 -3.27 12.25
CA ALA A 32 -8.60 -3.88 11.25
C ALA A 32 -8.42 -2.93 10.05
N GLN A 33 -7.19 -2.83 9.55
CA GLN A 33 -6.81 -1.98 8.44
C GLN A 33 -5.91 -2.74 7.48
N LEU A 34 -6.11 -2.53 6.19
CA LEU A 34 -5.17 -2.95 5.16
C LEU A 34 -4.04 -1.92 5.08
N ALA A 35 -2.82 -2.35 5.44
CA ALA A 35 -1.60 -1.60 5.20
C ALA A 35 -0.98 -2.01 3.86
N ILE A 36 -0.75 -1.02 2.99
CA ILE A 36 -0.15 -1.22 1.69
C ILE A 36 1.24 -0.58 1.69
N PHE A 37 2.26 -1.41 1.51
CA PHE A 37 3.65 -0.99 1.38
C PHE A 37 4.10 -1.09 -0.06
N ILE A 38 4.90 -0.12 -0.51
CA ILE A 38 5.64 -0.21 -1.78
C ILE A 38 7.11 -0.48 -1.46
N LYS A 39 7.65 -1.56 -2.03
CA LYS A 39 9.05 -1.95 -1.90
C LYS A 39 9.67 -1.89 -3.28
N GLY A 40 10.71 -1.09 -3.48
CA GLY A 40 11.27 -0.92 -4.81
C GLY A 40 12.71 -0.44 -4.85
N VAL A 41 13.25 -0.43 -6.05
CA VAL A 41 14.55 0.17 -6.37
C VAL A 41 14.29 1.56 -6.93
N ASP A 42 14.68 2.56 -6.14
CA ASP A 42 14.51 3.98 -6.45
C ASP A 42 15.33 4.34 -7.71
N VAL A 43 14.70 5.07 -8.63
CA VAL A 43 15.31 5.51 -9.91
C VAL A 43 16.59 6.32 -9.70
N HIS A 44 16.66 7.09 -8.61
CA HIS A 44 17.80 7.92 -8.22
C HIS A 44 18.76 7.19 -7.28
N LYS A 45 18.31 6.14 -6.59
CA LYS A 45 19.10 5.39 -5.59
C LYS A 45 19.13 3.89 -5.89
N ILE A 46 19.59 3.56 -7.09
CA ILE A 46 19.65 2.21 -7.68
C ILE A 46 20.32 1.15 -6.76
N LYS A 47 21.16 1.57 -5.79
CA LYS A 47 21.84 0.67 -4.84
C LYS A 47 21.07 0.39 -3.53
N LYS A 48 19.96 1.07 -3.25
CA LYS A 48 19.23 0.92 -1.98
C LYS A 48 17.78 0.49 -2.26
N LYS A 49 17.41 -0.68 -1.74
CA LYS A 49 15.99 -1.08 -1.68
C LYS A 49 15.31 -0.18 -0.66
N THR A 50 14.24 0.48 -1.09
CA THR A 50 13.44 1.35 -0.23
C THR A 50 12.07 0.72 -0.01
N GLU A 51 11.63 0.71 1.24
CA GLU A 51 10.32 0.22 1.66
C GLU A 51 9.59 1.36 2.37
N THR A 52 8.40 1.71 1.88
CA THR A 52 7.64 2.84 2.42
C THR A 52 6.14 2.51 2.44
N LEU A 53 5.48 2.84 3.56
CA LEU A 53 4.01 2.75 3.70
C LEU A 53 3.33 3.69 2.70
N ALA A 54 2.57 3.14 1.76
CA ALA A 54 1.96 3.87 0.66
C ALA A 54 0.48 4.23 0.90
N ALA A 55 -0.25 3.37 1.61
CA ALA A 55 -1.61 3.67 2.02
C ALA A 55 -2.04 2.83 3.24
N LEU A 56 -3.02 3.36 3.98
CA LEU A 56 -3.79 2.64 4.98
C LEU A 56 -5.26 2.72 4.59
N TYR A 57 -5.95 1.59 4.64
CA TYR A 57 -7.39 1.53 4.37
C TYR A 57 -8.11 0.80 5.51
N PRO A 58 -9.00 1.46 6.26
CA PRO A 58 -9.76 0.79 7.29
C PRO A 58 -10.71 -0.22 6.65
N LEU A 59 -10.69 -1.46 7.14
CA LEU A 59 -11.61 -2.51 6.71
C LEU A 59 -12.88 -2.38 7.54
N LYS A 60 -14.04 -2.34 6.87
CA LYS A 60 -15.34 -2.32 7.55
C LYS A 60 -15.89 -3.74 7.61
N ASP A 61 -16.09 -4.24 8.82
CA ASP A 61 -16.86 -5.44 9.18
C ASP A 61 -16.36 -6.80 8.63
N THR A 62 -15.66 -6.87 7.49
CA THR A 62 -15.13 -8.11 6.92
C THR A 62 -13.72 -7.95 6.34
N THR A 63 -12.89 -8.98 6.50
CA THR A 63 -11.54 -9.11 5.91
C THR A 63 -11.61 -9.95 4.62
N LYS A 64 -12.48 -9.59 3.66
CA LYS A 64 -12.60 -10.39 2.42
C LYS A 64 -11.66 -9.87 1.34
N LEU A 65 -11.18 -10.79 0.48
CA LEU A 65 -10.37 -10.46 -0.69
C LEU A 65 -11.07 -9.45 -1.64
N GLN A 66 -12.41 -9.42 -1.65
CA GLN A 66 -13.18 -8.44 -2.40
C GLN A 66 -13.00 -7.02 -1.87
N ASP A 67 -13.02 -6.84 -0.55
CA ASP A 67 -12.79 -5.53 0.11
C ASP A 67 -11.36 -5.04 -0.17
N LEU A 68 -10.40 -5.98 -0.23
CA LEU A 68 -9.02 -5.70 -0.64
C LEU A 68 -8.93 -5.26 -2.11
N LEU A 69 -9.57 -5.99 -3.02
CA LEU A 69 -9.53 -5.69 -4.45
C LEU A 69 -10.11 -4.30 -4.72
N GLU A 70 -11.25 -3.97 -4.14
CA GLU A 70 -11.93 -2.68 -4.29
C GLU A 70 -11.13 -1.48 -3.70
N ALA A 71 -10.23 -1.75 -2.75
CA ALA A 71 -9.31 -0.73 -2.24
C ALA A 71 -8.20 -0.37 -3.23
N VAL A 72 -7.77 -1.33 -4.07
CA VAL A 72 -6.64 -1.19 -5.01
C VAL A 72 -7.04 -1.02 -6.49
N THR A 73 -8.25 -1.42 -6.90
CA THR A 73 -8.83 -1.14 -8.24
C THR A 73 -9.57 0.19 -8.27
#